data_AF-A0A8C9FCQ9-F1
#
_entry.id   AF-A0A8C9FCQ9-F1
#
_cell.length_a   1.000
_cell.length_b   1.000
_cell.length_c   1.000
_cell.angle_alpha   90.00
_cell.angle_beta   90.00
_cell.angle_gamma   90.00
#
_symmetry.space_group_name_H-M   'P 1'
#
loop_
_entity.id
_entity.type
_entity.pdbx_description
1 polymer ?
#
loop_
_entity_poly.entity_id
_entity_poly.type
_entity_poly.pdbx_seq_one_letter_code
_entity_poly.pdbx_strand_id
1 'polypeptide(L)'
;MEPTASRVFCGRVLGMVNAEDVNAIIQAQKNMLDRFEKTNEMLLNFNNLSSLRMQQMNERFLHHTKTLVEMKKDLDSIFRRIRALKGKLAKQYPEAFSNIHESPILEDDDDFDPVPKSTTTTIATSEQSTESCDTSPDIISPTMSQDFEDLSQGQYDLPAVNGQSLTDE
;
A
#
# COMPACT_ATOMS: atom_id res chain seq x y z
N MET A 1 -71.74 -10.77 20.31
CA MET A 1 -71.27 -10.47 21.69
C MET A 1 -70.33 -9.29 21.59
N GLU A 2 -70.66 -8.15 22.19
CA GLU A 2 -69.77 -6.98 22.17
C GLU A 2 -68.47 -7.27 22.94
N PRO A 3 -67.33 -6.72 22.49
CA PRO A 3 -66.07 -6.88 23.20
C PRO A 3 -66.10 -6.18 24.56
N THR A 4 -65.63 -6.86 25.61
CA THR A 4 -65.50 -6.30 26.95
C THR A 4 -64.57 -5.07 26.95
N ALA A 5 -64.82 -4.08 27.81
CA ALA A 5 -64.01 -2.88 27.93
C ALA A 5 -62.51 -3.15 28.14
N SER A 6 -62.16 -4.20 28.91
CA SER A 6 -60.78 -4.67 29.09
C SER A 6 -60.13 -5.14 27.78
N ARG A 7 -60.89 -5.81 26.91
CA ARG A 7 -60.42 -6.29 25.61
C ARG A 7 -60.15 -5.14 24.65
N VAL A 8 -60.99 -4.10 24.68
CA VAL A 8 -60.80 -2.88 23.89
C VAL A 8 -59.57 -2.10 24.37
N PHE A 9 -59.39 -1.96 25.69
CA PHE A 9 -58.21 -1.33 26.27
C PHE A 9 -56.92 -2.06 25.89
N CYS A 10 -56.86 -3.37 26.11
CA CYS A 10 -55.70 -4.18 25.72
C CYS A 10 -55.40 -4.07 24.23
N GLY A 11 -56.43 -4.11 23.37
CA GLY A 11 -56.26 -3.96 21.92
C GLY A 11 -55.67 -2.60 21.53
N ARG A 12 -56.10 -1.51 22.19
CA ARG A 12 -55.50 -0.19 21.97
C ARG A 12 -54.04 -0.15 22.41
N VAL A 13 -53.73 -0.66 23.60
CA VAL A 13 -52.35 -0.71 24.12
C VAL A 13 -51.44 -1.57 23.24
N LEU A 14 -51.91 -2.70 22.75
CA LEU A 14 -51.20 -3.56 21.79
C LEU A 14 -50.96 -2.87 20.45
N GLY A 15 -51.89 -2.03 20.00
CA GLY A 15 -51.78 -1.26 18.76
C GLY A 15 -50.98 0.05 18.86
N MET A 16 -50.54 0.45 20.06
CA MET A 16 -49.75 1.68 20.23
C MET A 16 -48.34 1.57 19.63
N VAL A 17 -47.86 0.36 19.39
CA VAL A 17 -46.55 0.12 18.76
C VAL A 17 -46.79 -0.47 17.37
N ASN A 18 -46.28 0.20 16.35
CA ASN A 18 -46.27 -0.35 15.01
C ASN A 18 -45.16 -1.39 14.87
N ALA A 19 -45.53 -2.67 14.86
CA ALA A 19 -44.59 -3.77 14.73
C ALA A 19 -43.82 -3.73 13.39
N GLU A 20 -44.42 -3.18 12.33
CA GLU A 20 -43.78 -3.04 11.03
C GLU A 20 -42.64 -2.03 11.07
N ASP A 21 -42.86 -0.85 11.67
CA ASP A 21 -41.83 0.17 11.85
C ASP A 21 -40.68 -0.33 12.74
N VAL A 22 -41.01 -1.04 13.83
CA VAL A 22 -40.00 -1.65 14.70
C VAL A 22 -39.15 -2.67 13.93
N ASN A 23 -39.76 -3.52 13.12
CA ASN A 23 -39.04 -4.48 12.30
C ASN A 23 -38.19 -3.77 11.22
N ALA A 24 -38.70 -2.71 10.60
CA ALA A 24 -37.95 -1.90 9.63
C ALA A 24 -36.69 -1.26 10.26
N ILE A 25 -36.81 -0.73 11.49
CA ILE A 25 -35.68 -0.20 12.26
C ILE A 25 -34.65 -1.32 12.53
N ILE A 26 -35.11 -2.50 12.97
CA ILE A 26 -34.22 -3.63 13.25
C ILE A 26 -33.45 -4.04 11.98
N GLN A 27 -34.12 -4.10 10.81
CA GLN A 27 -33.46 -4.44 9.56
C GLN A 27 -32.47 -3.36 9.12
N ALA A 28 -32.82 -2.08 9.26
CA ALA A 28 -31.91 -0.98 8.97
C ALA A 28 -30.64 -1.03 9.84
N GLN A 29 -30.80 -1.31 11.14
CA GLN A 29 -29.68 -1.46 12.07
C GLN A 29 -28.79 -2.67 11.74
N LYS A 30 -29.38 -3.82 11.38
CA LYS A 30 -28.62 -4.99 10.94
C LYS A 30 -27.81 -4.72 9.68
N ASN A 31 -28.42 -4.07 8.69
CA ASN A 31 -27.75 -3.69 7.45
C ASN A 31 -26.60 -2.69 7.70
N MET A 32 -26.80 -1.76 8.64
CA MET A 32 -25.77 -0.80 9.04
C MET A 32 -24.60 -1.50 9.75
N LEU A 33 -24.90 -2.46 10.64
CA LEU A 33 -23.88 -3.26 11.33
C LEU A 33 -23.04 -4.08 10.34
N ASP A 34 -23.67 -4.80 9.40
CA ASP A 34 -22.97 -5.57 8.37
C ASP A 34 -22.03 -4.69 7.52
N ARG A 35 -22.49 -3.49 7.14
CA ARG A 35 -21.66 -2.52 6.41
C ARG A 35 -20.48 -2.03 7.25
N PHE A 36 -20.68 -1.78 8.54
CA PHE A 36 -19.60 -1.37 9.43
C PHE A 36 -18.56 -2.45 9.61
N GLU A 37 -18.98 -3.70 9.81
CA GLU A 37 -18.07 -4.84 9.97
C GLU A 37 -17.22 -5.05 8.72
N LYS A 38 -17.85 -5.07 7.53
CA LYS A 38 -17.13 -5.18 6.24
C LYS A 38 -16.15 -4.03 6.03
N THR A 39 -16.55 -2.80 6.35
CA THR A 39 -15.68 -1.63 6.19
C THR A 39 -14.50 -1.72 7.14
N ASN A 40 -14.73 -2.12 8.39
CA ASN A 40 -13.65 -2.31 9.37
C ASN A 40 -12.66 -3.39 8.94
N GLU A 41 -13.16 -4.52 8.42
CA GLU A 41 -12.29 -5.59 7.92
C GLU A 41 -11.43 -5.12 6.75
N MET A 42 -12.01 -4.40 5.78
CA MET A 42 -11.25 -3.83 4.67
C MET A 42 -10.18 -2.82 5.16
N LEU A 43 -10.52 -1.98 6.14
CA LEU A 43 -9.56 -1.03 6.73
C LEU A 43 -8.44 -1.72 7.50
N LEU A 44 -8.76 -2.80 8.21
CA LEU A 44 -7.77 -3.60 8.93
C LEU A 44 -6.81 -4.28 7.94
N ASN A 45 -7.34 -4.88 6.88
CA ASN A 45 -6.54 -5.49 5.82
C ASN A 45 -5.63 -4.45 5.14
N PHE A 46 -6.18 -3.28 4.80
CA PHE A 46 -5.42 -2.18 4.21
C PHE A 46 -4.28 -1.70 5.12
N ASN A 47 -4.55 -1.49 6.41
CA ASN A 47 -3.51 -1.08 7.37
C ASN A 47 -2.39 -2.13 7.46
N ASN A 48 -2.75 -3.41 7.54
CA ASN A 48 -1.77 -4.49 7.60
C ASN A 48 -0.91 -4.55 6.33
N LEU A 49 -1.55 -4.51 5.15
CA LEU A 49 -0.86 -4.57 3.86
C LEU A 49 0.03 -3.35 3.64
N SER A 50 -0.47 -2.15 3.93
CA SER A 50 0.29 -0.90 3.78
C SER A 50 1.48 -0.85 4.74
N SER A 51 1.29 -1.27 6.00
CA SER A 51 2.37 -1.36 6.98
C SER A 51 3.46 -2.34 6.54
N LEU A 52 3.07 -3.52 6.04
CA LEU A 52 4.02 -4.53 5.54
C LEU A 52 4.82 -4.01 4.35
N ARG A 53 4.16 -3.39 3.36
CA ARG A 53 4.81 -2.80 2.19
C ARG A 53 5.77 -1.68 2.59
N MET A 54 5.37 -0.82 3.52
CA MET A 54 6.22 0.24 4.05
C MET A 54 7.46 -0.33 4.74
N GLN A 55 7.30 -1.37 5.57
CA GLN A 55 8.44 -2.01 6.23
C GLN A 55 9.43 -2.58 5.22
N GLN A 56 8.95 -3.31 4.21
CA GLN A 56 9.80 -3.89 3.15
C GLN A 56 10.57 -2.81 2.39
N MET A 57 9.90 -1.71 2.03
CA MET A 57 10.54 -0.59 1.35
C MET A 57 11.59 0.09 2.25
N ASN A 58 11.27 0.28 3.54
CA ASN A 58 12.19 0.88 4.49
C ASN A 58 13.44 0.03 4.71
N GLU A 59 13.31 -1.29 4.79
CA GLU A 59 14.46 -2.21 4.90
C GLU A 59 15.39 -2.10 3.69
N ARG A 60 14.83 -2.06 2.47
CA ARG A 60 15.61 -1.86 1.24
C ARG A 60 16.28 -0.50 1.20
N PHE A 61 15.56 0.55 1.59
CA PHE A 61 16.10 1.91 1.64
C PHE A 61 17.28 2.03 2.60
N LEU A 62 17.16 1.45 3.80
CA LEU A 62 18.24 1.40 4.78
C LEU A 62 19.44 0.61 4.25
N HIS A 63 19.19 -0.51 3.58
CA HIS A 63 20.25 -1.30 2.95
C HIS A 63 21.02 -0.48 1.89
N HIS A 64 20.31 0.16 0.96
CA HIS A 64 20.95 0.99 -0.08
C HIS A 64 21.73 2.17 0.52
N THR A 65 21.16 2.83 1.53
CA THR A 65 21.83 3.93 2.23
C THR A 65 23.13 3.45 2.89
N LYS A 66 23.10 2.28 3.54
CA LYS A 66 24.30 1.67 4.14
C LYS A 66 25.37 1.39 3.08
N THR A 67 24.99 0.80 1.94
CA THR A 67 25.91 0.51 0.83
C THR A 67 26.57 1.79 0.32
N LEU A 68 25.80 2.87 0.13
CA LEU A 68 26.36 4.16 -0.30
C LEU A 68 27.36 4.73 0.71
N VAL A 69 27.08 4.61 2.01
CA VAL A 69 28.01 5.03 3.07
C VAL A 69 29.30 4.20 3.06
N GLU A 70 29.20 2.90 2.80
CA GLU A 70 30.36 2.01 2.68
C GLU A 70 31.20 2.37 1.44
N MET A 71 30.56 2.54 0.28
CA MET A 71 31.25 2.98 -0.94
C MET A 71 31.96 4.32 -0.76
N LYS A 72 31.33 5.27 -0.05
CA LYS A 72 31.99 6.55 0.30
C LYS A 72 33.26 6.33 1.11
N LYS A 73 33.22 5.46 2.13
CA LYS A 73 34.40 5.15 2.96
C LYS A 73 35.52 4.52 2.13
N ASP A 74 35.17 3.64 1.19
CA ASP A 74 36.13 3.02 0.29
C ASP A 74 36.80 4.05 -0.62
N LEU A 75 36.02 4.97 -1.21
CA LEU A 75 36.56 6.07 -1.99
C LEU A 75 37.46 6.99 -1.15
N ASP A 76 37.03 7.37 0.05
CA ASP A 76 37.83 8.18 0.98
C ASP A 76 39.17 7.51 1.30
N SER A 77 39.19 6.18 1.46
CA SER A 77 40.40 5.38 1.68
C SER A 77 41.31 5.35 0.45
N ILE A 78 40.74 5.14 -0.74
CA ILE A 78 41.46 5.12 -2.02
C ILE A 78 42.13 6.49 -2.27
N PHE A 79 41.39 7.59 -2.16
CA PHE A 79 41.92 8.93 -2.37
C PHE A 79 43.02 9.28 -1.36
N ARG A 80 42.84 8.92 -0.08
CA ARG A 80 43.88 9.10 0.95
C ARG A 80 45.16 8.33 0.61
N ARG A 81 45.03 7.10 0.13
CA ARG A 81 46.18 6.26 -0.26
C ARG A 81 46.89 6.83 -1.49
N ILE A 82 46.15 7.30 -2.48
CA ILE A 82 46.71 7.98 -3.67
C ILE A 82 47.49 9.23 -3.25
N ARG A 83 46.89 10.10 -2.42
CA ARG A 83 47.56 11.32 -1.91
C ARG A 83 48.85 10.98 -1.15
N ALA A 84 48.81 9.96 -0.30
CA ALA A 84 49.99 9.49 0.43
C ALA A 84 51.10 8.96 -0.51
N LEU A 85 50.74 8.23 -1.57
CA LEU A 85 51.70 7.73 -2.56
C LEU A 85 52.28 8.86 -3.40
N LYS A 86 51.46 9.81 -3.89
CA LYS A 86 51.91 11.02 -4.58
C LYS A 86 52.92 11.78 -3.71
N GLY A 87 52.58 12.04 -2.44
CA GLY A 87 53.46 12.73 -1.51
C GLY A 87 54.78 12.01 -1.22
N LYS A 88 54.79 10.66 -1.19
CA LYS A 88 56.03 9.88 -1.09
C LYS A 88 56.87 9.97 -2.36
N LEU A 89 56.25 9.88 -3.53
CA LEU A 89 56.95 9.91 -4.81
C LEU A 89 57.60 11.29 -5.06
N ALA A 90 56.87 12.37 -4.78
CA ALA A 90 57.39 13.74 -4.86
C ALA A 90 58.62 13.96 -3.97
N LYS A 91 58.66 13.34 -2.77
CA LYS A 91 59.80 13.43 -1.85
C LYS A 91 61.00 12.57 -2.29
N GLN A 92 60.76 11.39 -2.86
CA GLN A 92 61.84 10.48 -3.24
C GLN A 92 62.45 10.81 -4.61
N TYR A 93 61.67 11.36 -5.55
CA TYR A 93 62.09 11.64 -6.92
C TYR A 93 61.59 13.02 -7.39
N PRO A 94 62.10 14.11 -6.81
CA PRO A 94 61.58 15.46 -7.07
C PRO A 94 61.67 15.87 -8.55
N GLU A 95 62.81 15.63 -9.21
CA GLU A 95 63.03 15.97 -10.62
C GLU A 95 62.15 15.18 -11.60
N ALA A 96 61.87 13.91 -11.29
CA ALA A 96 60.99 13.09 -12.12
C ALA A 96 59.52 13.48 -11.92
N PHE A 97 59.15 13.90 -10.70
CA PHE A 97 57.80 14.28 -10.35
C PHE A 97 57.43 15.68 -10.90
N SER A 98 58.38 16.62 -10.93
CA SER A 98 58.18 17.98 -11.48
C SER A 98 57.93 18.00 -12.99
N ASN A 99 58.33 16.96 -13.71
CA ASN A 99 58.12 16.84 -15.16
C ASN A 99 56.73 16.29 -15.53
N ILE A 100 55.91 15.90 -14.55
CA ILE A 100 54.55 15.43 -14.78
C ILE A 100 53.64 16.67 -14.82
N HIS A 101 53.10 16.98 -15.99
CA HIS A 101 52.14 18.06 -16.14
C HIS A 101 50.83 17.66 -15.45
N GLU A 102 50.62 18.16 -14.24
CA GLU A 102 49.36 17.97 -13.52
C GLU A 102 48.26 18.65 -14.33
N SER A 103 47.29 17.87 -14.81
CA SER A 103 46.04 18.46 -15.33
C SER A 103 45.38 19.18 -14.16
N PRO A 104 44.86 20.40 -14.35
CA PRO A 104 44.29 21.18 -13.25
C PRO A 104 42.98 20.53 -12.78
N ILE A 105 43.12 19.54 -11.89
CA ILE A 105 42.06 19.05 -11.04
C ILE A 105 42.40 19.65 -9.69
N LEU A 106 41.62 20.67 -9.34
CA LEU A 106 41.75 21.53 -8.17
C LEU A 106 42.08 20.69 -6.92
N GLU A 107 43.35 20.67 -6.55
CA GLU A 107 43.79 20.35 -5.20
C GLU A 107 43.64 21.65 -4.40
N ASP A 108 42.41 21.98 -4.01
CA ASP A 108 42.16 22.88 -2.89
C ASP A 108 41.03 22.28 -2.05
N ASP A 109 41.11 22.55 -0.75
CA ASP A 109 40.24 22.13 0.34
C ASP A 109 40.70 20.88 1.12
N ASP A 110 41.92 20.97 1.67
CA ASP A 110 42.22 20.47 3.02
C ASP A 110 41.50 21.33 4.10
N ASP A 111 40.17 21.50 3.98
CA ASP A 111 39.29 21.99 5.05
C ASP A 111 37.92 21.28 4.94
N PHE A 112 37.86 20.04 5.42
CA PHE A 112 36.59 19.37 5.66
C PHE A 112 35.96 19.97 6.92
N ASP A 113 35.32 21.13 6.76
CA ASP A 113 34.43 21.71 7.77
C ASP A 113 33.29 20.69 8.04
N PRO A 114 32.93 20.38 9.29
CA PRO A 114 31.92 19.39 9.58
C PRO A 114 30.56 19.92 9.11
N VAL A 115 30.05 19.36 8.01
CA VAL A 115 28.73 19.73 7.44
C VAL A 115 27.68 19.75 8.56
N PRO A 116 27.01 20.89 8.81
CA PRO A 116 25.99 20.99 9.85
C PRO A 116 24.79 20.10 9.49
N LYS A 117 24.16 19.56 10.53
CA LYS A 117 23.07 18.57 10.49
C LYS A 117 21.97 18.99 9.50
N SER A 118 21.65 18.04 8.63
CA SER A 118 20.59 18.03 7.62
C SER A 118 19.39 18.92 7.93
N THR A 119 19.21 19.95 7.11
CA THR A 119 17.89 20.56 6.89
C THR A 119 17.17 19.71 5.84
N THR A 120 16.04 19.16 6.25
CA THR A 120 15.01 18.53 5.42
C THR A 120 14.77 19.32 4.13
N THR A 121 15.05 18.71 2.97
CA THR A 121 14.59 19.22 1.67
C THR A 121 13.81 18.13 0.93
N THR A 122 12.59 18.52 0.62
CA THR A 122 11.48 17.85 -0.04
C THR A 122 11.89 17.14 -1.33
N ILE A 123 11.38 15.92 -1.51
CA ILE A 123 11.56 15.07 -2.68
C ILE A 123 10.82 15.70 -3.87
N ALA A 124 11.56 16.13 -4.88
CA ALA A 124 11.06 16.33 -6.24
C ALA A 124 11.34 15.05 -7.04
N THR A 125 10.28 14.36 -7.46
CA THR A 125 10.33 13.17 -8.28
C THR A 125 10.81 13.53 -9.69
N SER A 126 12.05 13.15 -10.01
CA SER A 126 12.53 13.09 -11.39
C SER A 126 12.41 11.65 -11.84
N GLU A 127 11.41 11.40 -12.68
CA GLU A 127 11.26 10.17 -13.44
C GLU A 127 12.32 10.18 -14.55
N GLN A 128 13.11 9.11 -14.67
CA GLN A 128 13.39 8.42 -15.94
C GLN A 128 14.55 7.42 -15.79
N SER A 129 14.28 6.19 -16.24
CA SER A 129 15.19 5.09 -16.60
C SER A 129 15.82 4.26 -15.48
N THR A 130 15.95 2.94 -15.57
CA THR A 130 15.36 1.85 -16.38
C THR A 130 15.99 0.60 -15.76
N GLU A 131 15.24 -0.24 -15.04
CA GLU A 131 15.47 -1.70 -14.97
C GLU A 131 14.38 -2.35 -14.10
N SER A 132 13.45 -3.04 -14.76
CA SER A 132 12.82 -4.28 -14.29
C SER A 132 12.70 -4.50 -12.77
N CYS A 133 11.60 -4.03 -12.18
CA CYS A 133 11.03 -4.63 -10.96
C CYS A 133 9.56 -4.92 -11.23
N ASP A 134 9.32 -5.97 -12.03
CA ASP A 134 8.02 -6.62 -12.07
C ASP A 134 7.83 -7.37 -10.75
N THR A 135 7.17 -6.73 -9.80
CA THR A 135 6.42 -7.43 -8.75
C THR A 135 5.08 -6.74 -8.60
N SER A 136 4.26 -6.85 -9.64
CA SER A 136 2.81 -6.73 -9.47
C SER A 136 2.34 -7.97 -8.71
N PRO A 137 1.76 -7.89 -7.51
CA PRO A 137 0.90 -8.97 -7.06
C PRO A 137 -0.41 -8.83 -7.86
N ASP A 138 -0.87 -9.91 -8.49
CA ASP A 138 -2.17 -10.00 -9.13
C ASP A 138 -3.24 -9.33 -8.26
N ILE A 139 -3.74 -8.19 -8.73
CA ILE A 139 -4.92 -7.57 -8.17
C ILE A 139 -6.08 -8.40 -8.71
N ILE A 140 -6.68 -9.24 -7.85
CA ILE A 140 -8.05 -9.68 -8.08
C ILE A 140 -8.91 -8.42 -7.97
N SER A 141 -9.04 -7.71 -9.10
CA SER A 141 -10.06 -6.69 -9.29
C SER A 141 -11.38 -7.43 -9.48
N PRO A 142 -12.41 -7.21 -8.64
CA PRO A 142 -13.76 -7.52 -9.04
C PRO A 142 -14.13 -6.53 -10.15
N THR A 143 -14.19 -7.03 -11.38
CA THR A 143 -14.81 -6.33 -12.51
C THR A 143 -16.29 -6.13 -12.19
N MET A 144 -16.66 -4.95 -11.68
CA MET A 144 -18.04 -4.46 -11.77
C MET A 144 -18.17 -3.76 -13.12
N SER A 145 -18.42 -4.55 -14.17
CA SER A 145 -18.79 -4.04 -15.48
C SER A 145 -20.31 -3.94 -15.57
N GLN A 146 -20.78 -2.72 -15.81
CA GLN A 146 -21.87 -2.36 -16.74
C GLN A 146 -23.15 -3.21 -16.71
N ASP A 147 -24.24 -2.63 -16.18
CA ASP A 147 -25.29 -2.01 -17.01
C ASP A 147 -26.56 -1.79 -16.17
N PHE A 148 -26.88 -0.52 -15.97
CA PHE A 148 -28.18 -0.07 -15.48
C PHE A 148 -28.94 0.42 -16.70
N GLU A 149 -29.67 -0.47 -17.35
CA GLU A 149 -30.78 -0.09 -18.22
C GLU A 149 -31.99 -0.94 -17.88
N ASP A 150 -33.07 -0.20 -17.65
CA ASP A 150 -34.45 -0.62 -17.52
C ASP A 150 -34.87 -1.46 -18.73
N LEU A 151 -35.72 -2.47 -18.52
CA LEU A 151 -36.81 -2.86 -19.42
C LEU A 151 -37.50 -4.13 -18.91
N SER A 152 -38.75 -3.93 -18.53
CA SER A 152 -39.82 -4.91 -18.49
C SER A 152 -39.78 -5.93 -19.66
N GLN A 153 -39.89 -7.23 -19.37
CA GLN A 153 -40.93 -8.13 -19.88
C GLN A 153 -40.56 -9.61 -19.68
N GLY A 154 -41.52 -10.35 -19.11
CA GLY A 154 -41.90 -11.73 -19.44
C GLY A 154 -40.80 -12.79 -19.62
N GLN A 155 -40.87 -13.85 -18.82
CA GLN A 155 -41.60 -15.07 -19.19
C GLN A 155 -41.17 -16.21 -18.25
N TYR A 156 -42.17 -16.78 -17.57
CA TYR A 156 -42.01 -18.00 -16.78
C TYR A 156 -41.66 -19.15 -17.71
N ASP A 157 -40.63 -19.93 -17.39
CA ASP A 157 -40.55 -21.33 -17.83
C ASP A 157 -39.85 -22.20 -16.78
N LEU A 158 -40.61 -23.18 -16.29
CA LEU A 158 -40.21 -24.27 -15.41
C LEU A 158 -39.29 -25.25 -16.17
N PRO A 159 -38.28 -25.86 -15.53
CA PRO A 159 -37.61 -27.01 -16.12
C PRO A 159 -38.46 -28.27 -15.93
N ALA A 160 -38.72 -28.94 -17.05
CA ALA A 160 -39.36 -30.22 -17.14
C ALA A 160 -38.61 -31.31 -16.35
N VAL A 161 -39.38 -32.09 -15.60
CA VAL A 161 -39.03 -33.41 -15.08
C VAL A 161 -38.71 -34.34 -16.25
N ASN A 162 -37.52 -34.95 -16.25
CA ASN A 162 -37.32 -36.23 -16.88
C ASN A 162 -36.15 -36.97 -16.20
N GLY A 163 -36.49 -38.02 -15.44
CA GLY A 163 -35.56 -38.94 -14.80
C GLY A 163 -36.16 -40.33 -14.84
N GLN A 164 -35.43 -41.23 -15.48
CA GLN A 164 -35.85 -42.51 -16.05
C GLN A 164 -36.37 -43.56 -15.05
N SER A 165 -37.30 -44.37 -15.58
CA SER A 165 -37.66 -45.72 -15.17
C SER A 165 -36.42 -46.60 -14.93
N LEU A 166 -36.33 -47.16 -13.73
CA LEU A 166 -35.56 -48.36 -13.44
C LEU A 166 -36.49 -49.35 -12.72
N THR A 167 -36.68 -50.47 -13.40
CA THR A 167 -37.26 -51.74 -12.97
C THR A 167 -36.48 -52.33 -11.79
N ASP A 168 -37.16 -52.84 -10.76
CA ASP A 168 -36.98 -54.23 -10.30
C ASP A 168 -37.97 -54.59 -9.17
N GLU A 169 -38.47 -55.83 -9.29
CA GLU A 169 -39.30 -56.70 -8.40
C GLU A 169 -40.61 -56.20 -7.77
#